data_AF-A0A956HZ29-F1
#
_entry.id   AF-A0A956HZ29-F1
#
_cell.length_a   1.000
_cell.length_b   1.000
_cell.length_c   1.000
_cell.angle_alpha   90.00
_cell.angle_beta   90.00
_cell.angle_gamma   90.00
#
_symmetry.space_group_name_H-M   'P 1'
#
loop_
_entity.id
_entity.type
_entity.pdbx_description
1 polymer ?
#
loop_
_entity_poly.entity_id
_entity_poly.type
_entity_poly.pdbx_seq_one_letter_code
_entity_poly.pdbx_strand_id
1 'polypeptide(L)'
;MIGSSLRLVAVSLAFLSFVALPTGCGGDGDGTGASAVCPAYANYEMRCSQGGDDGAGDDDQCYDETWTLVRPEVNSKLVSCLNSLSCEEGEDSCVQSAVAAAGVTQESAANDALYQGCRQAANSCSDTLSDDDCVLVLIATDAARSGFEACLMKQTCEELGACIEAL
;
A
#
# COMPACT_ATOMS: atom_id res chain seq x y z
N MET A 1 44.29 -7.93 -67.44
CA MET A 1 42.99 -7.50 -66.89
C MET A 1 43.10 -7.72 -65.38
N ILE A 2 43.63 -6.81 -64.55
CA ILE A 2 43.05 -5.50 -64.15
C ILE A 2 41.53 -5.67 -64.06
N GLY A 3 40.90 -5.81 -62.91
CA GLY A 3 41.19 -5.34 -61.56
C GLY A 3 39.92 -4.64 -61.09
N SER A 4 39.44 -4.91 -59.88
CA SER A 4 38.73 -3.96 -59.00
C SER A 4 37.98 -4.67 -57.87
N SER A 5 38.48 -4.42 -56.66
CA SER A 5 37.72 -3.92 -55.52
C SER A 5 36.72 -4.86 -54.83
N LEU A 6 37.25 -5.69 -53.93
CA LEU A 6 36.55 -6.06 -52.69
C LEU A 6 36.26 -4.77 -51.90
N ARG A 7 34.98 -4.42 -51.74
CA ARG A 7 34.56 -3.43 -50.74
C ARG A 7 34.31 -4.16 -49.43
N LEU A 8 35.23 -4.02 -48.49
CA LEU A 8 35.05 -4.36 -47.09
C LEU A 8 34.01 -3.37 -46.53
N VAL A 9 32.78 -3.81 -46.32
CA VAL A 9 31.79 -3.03 -45.55
C VAL A 9 32.08 -3.32 -44.09
N ALA A 10 32.79 -2.41 -43.44
CA ALA A 10 32.90 -2.38 -41.99
C ALA A 10 31.51 -2.02 -41.42
N VAL A 11 30.80 -3.02 -40.90
CA VAL A 11 29.64 -2.78 -40.05
C VAL A 11 30.19 -2.38 -38.68
N SER A 12 30.26 -1.07 -38.44
CA SER A 12 30.51 -0.52 -37.12
C SER A 12 29.32 -0.90 -36.23
N LEU A 13 29.52 -1.88 -35.35
CA LEU A 13 28.71 -2.02 -34.15
C LEU A 13 28.99 -0.79 -33.28
N ALA A 14 28.17 0.24 -33.43
CA ALA A 14 28.03 1.25 -32.41
C ALA A 14 27.41 0.57 -31.19
N PHE A 15 28.26 0.13 -30.26
CA PHE A 15 27.87 -0.06 -28.87
C PHE A 15 27.47 1.33 -28.35
N LEU A 16 26.19 1.66 -28.52
CA LEU A 16 25.53 2.63 -27.65
C LEU A 16 25.48 1.96 -26.28
N SER A 17 26.53 2.17 -25.50
CA SER A 17 26.47 2.08 -24.06
C SER A 17 25.43 3.11 -23.62
N PHE A 18 24.17 2.69 -23.55
CA PHE A 18 23.23 3.34 -22.64
C PHE A 18 23.86 3.20 -21.26
N VAL A 19 24.47 4.28 -20.81
CA VAL A 19 24.65 4.53 -19.40
C VAL A 19 23.24 4.52 -18.84
N ALA A 20 22.83 3.38 -18.30
CA ALA A 20 21.70 3.33 -17.40
C ALA A 20 22.08 4.28 -16.25
N LEU A 21 21.50 5.48 -16.31
CA LEU A 21 21.47 6.36 -15.16
C LEU A 21 20.82 5.53 -14.04
N PRO A 22 21.45 5.39 -12.86
CA PRO A 22 20.72 4.94 -11.70
C PRO A 22 19.68 6.04 -11.43
N THR A 23 18.45 5.84 -11.91
CA THR A 23 17.30 6.57 -11.40
C THR A 23 17.26 6.24 -9.91
N GLY A 24 17.62 7.23 -9.11
CA GLY A 24 17.96 7.05 -7.71
C GLY A 24 16.77 6.54 -6.91
N CYS A 25 16.91 5.37 -6.30
CA CYS A 25 16.31 5.08 -5.00
C CYS A 25 17.33 5.46 -3.94
N GLY A 26 17.53 6.77 -3.76
CA GLY A 26 18.20 7.30 -2.59
C GLY A 26 17.20 7.34 -1.44
N GLY A 27 17.24 6.34 -0.57
CA GLY A 27 16.37 6.23 0.60
C GLY A 27 17.02 5.33 1.64
N ASP A 28 18.11 5.79 2.24
CA ASP A 28 18.74 5.19 3.43
C ASP A 28 17.88 5.43 4.68
N GLY A 29 16.60 5.05 4.61
CA GLY A 29 15.76 4.90 5.79
C GLY A 29 15.78 3.44 6.19
N ASP A 30 16.01 3.15 7.47
CA ASP A 30 15.66 1.87 8.11
C ASP A 30 14.13 1.65 8.03
N GLY A 31 13.60 1.55 6.81
CA GLY A 31 12.21 1.73 6.39
C GLY A 31 11.32 0.58 6.85
N THR A 32 11.15 0.49 8.16
CA THR A 32 10.22 -0.40 8.82
C THR A 32 9.13 0.46 9.46
N GLY A 33 7.87 0.21 9.13
CA GLY A 33 6.73 0.92 9.72
C GLY A 33 5.87 1.65 8.68
N ALA A 34 5.14 2.67 9.13
CA ALA A 34 4.10 3.36 8.36
C ALA A 34 4.62 3.96 7.03
N SER A 35 5.73 4.71 7.09
CA SER A 35 6.30 5.41 5.94
C SER A 35 6.90 4.50 4.86
N ALA A 36 6.95 3.18 5.11
CA ALA A 36 7.45 2.20 4.17
C ALA A 36 6.33 1.47 3.41
N VAL A 37 5.08 1.61 3.83
CA VAL A 37 3.94 0.92 3.21
C VAL A 37 3.70 1.43 1.80
N CYS A 38 3.58 2.75 1.63
CA CYS A 38 3.33 3.34 0.31
C CYS A 38 4.45 3.07 -0.71
N PRO A 39 5.74 3.23 -0.38
CA PRO A 39 6.82 2.80 -1.26
C PRO A 39 6.78 1.31 -1.64
N ALA A 40 6.36 0.43 -0.73
CA ALA A 40 6.23 -1.00 -1.02
C ALA A 40 5.06 -1.29 -1.97
N TYR A 41 3.94 -0.56 -1.83
CA TYR A 41 2.79 -0.64 -2.72
C TYR A 41 3.15 -0.15 -4.13
N ALA A 42 3.75 1.04 -4.23
CA ALA A 42 4.20 1.60 -5.50
C ALA A 42 5.20 0.69 -6.23
N ASN A 43 6.11 0.05 -5.48
CA ASN A 43 7.03 -0.95 -6.05
C ASN A 43 6.30 -2.19 -6.58
N TYR A 44 5.30 -2.70 -5.85
CA TYR A 44 4.46 -3.80 -6.32
C TYR A 44 3.70 -3.45 -7.61
N GLU A 45 3.01 -2.31 -7.65
CA GLU A 45 2.29 -1.82 -8.82
C GLU A 45 3.21 -1.62 -10.03
N MET A 46 4.38 -1.00 -9.82
CA MET A 46 5.37 -0.81 -10.88
C MET A 46 5.92 -2.14 -11.41
N ARG A 47 6.10 -3.13 -10.54
CA ARG A 47 6.56 -4.48 -10.92
C ARG A 47 5.51 -5.23 -11.74
N CYS A 48 4.23 -5.04 -11.42
CA CYS A 48 3.14 -5.86 -11.94
C CYS A 48 2.32 -5.20 -13.05
N SER A 49 2.46 -3.89 -13.25
CA SER A 49 1.95 -3.17 -14.43
C SER A 49 2.72 -3.60 -15.68
N GLN A 50 2.07 -4.39 -16.54
CA GLN A 50 2.67 -4.83 -17.81
C GLN A 50 2.67 -3.69 -18.84
N GLY A 51 3.66 -2.79 -18.75
CA GLY A 51 4.20 -2.02 -19.89
C GLY A 51 3.19 -1.30 -20.80
N GLY A 52 2.33 -0.43 -20.27
CA GLY A 52 1.49 0.38 -21.16
C GLY A 52 0.54 1.41 -20.56
N ASP A 53 0.44 1.57 -19.24
CA ASP A 53 -0.43 2.60 -18.64
C ASP A 53 0.41 3.60 -17.85
N ASP A 54 0.26 4.86 -18.22
CA ASP A 54 0.93 6.05 -17.69
C ASP A 54 0.48 6.42 -16.26
N GLY A 55 -0.40 5.61 -15.65
CA GLY A 55 -0.81 5.71 -14.24
C GLY A 55 -0.16 4.68 -13.31
N ALA A 56 0.75 3.83 -13.80
CA ALA A 56 1.47 2.87 -12.97
C ALA A 56 2.53 3.59 -12.10
N GLY A 57 2.15 3.97 -10.89
CA GLY A 57 3.03 4.63 -9.92
C GLY A 57 2.49 5.91 -9.30
N ASP A 58 1.20 6.20 -9.45
CA ASP A 58 0.59 7.28 -8.65
C ASP A 58 0.57 6.87 -7.17
N ASP A 59 1.61 7.31 -6.45
CA ASP A 59 1.68 7.34 -4.98
C ASP A 59 0.43 7.98 -4.36
N ASP A 60 -0.33 8.77 -5.14
CA ASP A 60 -1.52 9.51 -4.74
C ASP A 60 -2.67 8.64 -4.19
N GLN A 61 -2.70 7.34 -4.48
CA GLN A 61 -3.70 6.44 -3.89
C GLN A 61 -3.30 5.85 -2.54
N CYS A 62 -2.02 5.98 -2.16
CA CYS A 62 -1.53 5.50 -0.88
C CYS A 62 -1.45 6.65 0.13
N TYR A 63 -2.43 6.72 1.02
CA TYR A 63 -2.48 7.74 2.07
C TYR A 63 -1.48 7.39 3.19
N ASP A 64 -0.27 7.97 3.13
CA ASP A 64 0.80 7.79 4.12
C ASP A 64 0.32 7.99 5.57
N GLU A 65 -0.60 8.95 5.77
CA GLU A 65 -1.16 9.29 7.09
C GLU A 65 -1.97 8.13 7.69
N THR A 66 -2.75 7.41 6.88
CA THR A 66 -3.53 6.23 7.33
C THR A 66 -2.65 5.17 7.95
N TRP A 67 -1.46 4.94 7.40
CA TRP A 67 -0.55 3.92 7.90
C TRP A 67 0.06 4.28 9.27
N THR A 68 0.05 5.55 9.66
CA THR A 68 0.46 5.98 11.01
C THR A 68 -0.53 5.54 12.10
N LEU A 69 -1.79 5.30 11.72
CA LEU A 69 -2.83 4.80 12.61
C LEU A 69 -2.69 3.30 12.88
N VAL A 70 -2.00 2.57 12.01
CA VAL A 70 -1.84 1.11 12.06
C VAL A 70 -0.64 0.71 12.93
N ARG A 71 -0.76 -0.39 13.67
CA ARG A 71 0.32 -0.92 14.52
C ARG A 71 1.60 -1.19 13.71
N PRO A 72 2.80 -0.83 14.21
CA PRO A 72 4.05 -0.97 13.46
C PRO A 72 4.35 -2.39 12.97
N GLU A 73 4.01 -3.42 13.76
CA GLU A 73 4.21 -4.82 13.39
C GLU A 73 3.34 -5.25 12.21
N VAL A 74 2.15 -4.66 12.06
CA VAL A 74 1.25 -4.92 10.92
C VAL A 74 1.81 -4.27 9.67
N ASN A 75 2.23 -3.00 9.76
CA ASN A 75 2.88 -2.29 8.66
C ASN A 75 4.15 -3.03 8.20
N SER A 76 4.99 -3.49 9.12
CA SER A 76 6.19 -4.26 8.79
C SER A 76 5.86 -5.56 8.04
N LYS A 77 4.78 -6.26 8.43
CA LYS A 77 4.33 -7.48 7.75
C LYS A 77 3.76 -7.20 6.37
N LEU A 78 2.97 -6.14 6.24
CA LEU A 78 2.41 -5.70 4.97
C LEU A 78 3.53 -5.34 3.98
N VAL A 79 4.49 -4.52 4.40
CA VAL A 79 5.68 -4.16 3.60
C VAL A 79 6.46 -5.40 3.17
N SER A 80 6.72 -6.32 4.09
CA SER A 80 7.43 -7.56 3.76
C SER A 80 6.66 -8.40 2.73
N CYS A 81 5.33 -8.46 2.85
CA CYS A 81 4.49 -9.23 1.94
C CYS A 81 4.47 -8.60 0.54
N LEU A 82 4.16 -7.31 0.43
CA LEU A 82 4.09 -6.57 -0.85
C LEU A 82 5.41 -6.67 -1.66
N ASN A 83 6.55 -6.61 -0.98
CA ASN A 83 7.86 -6.77 -1.62
C ASN A 83 8.13 -8.19 -2.16
N SER A 84 7.40 -9.19 -1.66
CA SER A 84 7.54 -10.59 -2.08
C SER A 84 6.36 -11.11 -2.91
N LEU A 85 5.26 -10.37 -2.96
CA LEU A 85 4.01 -10.77 -3.60
C LEU A 85 4.20 -10.94 -5.11
N SER A 86 3.71 -12.05 -5.65
CA SER A 86 3.74 -12.27 -7.09
C SER A 86 2.64 -11.48 -7.80
N CYS A 87 2.81 -11.16 -9.08
CA CYS A 87 1.80 -10.41 -9.83
C CYS A 87 0.52 -11.19 -10.15
N GLU A 88 0.48 -12.50 -9.86
CA GLU A 88 -0.72 -13.33 -9.99
C GLU A 88 -1.58 -13.28 -8.71
N GLU A 89 -1.02 -12.80 -7.60
CA GLU A 89 -1.67 -12.69 -6.30
C GLU A 89 -2.07 -11.24 -6.04
N GLY A 90 -3.30 -10.98 -5.60
CA GLY A 90 -3.74 -9.64 -5.19
C GLY A 90 -3.20 -9.23 -3.83
N GLU A 91 -3.07 -7.93 -3.61
CA GLU A 91 -2.61 -7.26 -2.38
C GLU A 91 -3.46 -7.60 -1.14
N ASP A 92 -4.73 -7.97 -1.34
CA ASP A 92 -5.65 -8.43 -0.28
C ASP A 92 -5.04 -9.57 0.57
N SER A 93 -4.28 -10.45 -0.08
CA SER A 93 -3.60 -11.56 0.61
C SER A 93 -2.56 -11.06 1.61
N CYS A 94 -1.91 -9.93 1.32
CA CYS A 94 -0.96 -9.29 2.21
C CYS A 94 -1.64 -8.60 3.38
N VAL A 95 -2.78 -7.94 3.16
CA VAL A 95 -3.59 -7.35 4.24
C VAL A 95 -4.06 -8.44 5.20
N GLN A 96 -4.63 -9.54 4.69
CA GLN A 96 -5.08 -10.67 5.52
C GLN A 96 -3.93 -11.29 6.33
N SER A 97 -2.77 -11.48 5.71
CA SER A 97 -1.56 -11.99 6.38
C SER A 97 -1.06 -11.06 7.49
N ALA A 98 -1.07 -9.73 7.24
CA ALA A 98 -0.65 -8.72 8.20
C ALA A 98 -1.62 -8.63 9.39
N VAL A 99 -2.94 -8.67 9.13
CA VAL A 99 -3.99 -8.70 10.16
C VAL A 99 -3.86 -9.95 11.04
N ALA A 100 -3.67 -11.12 10.43
CA ALA A 100 -3.48 -12.37 11.17
C ALA A 100 -2.20 -12.34 12.02
N ALA A 101 -1.10 -11.76 11.51
CA ALA A 101 0.14 -11.59 12.26
C ALA A 101 -0.02 -10.65 13.48
N ALA A 102 -1.01 -9.76 13.45
CA ALA A 102 -1.40 -8.91 14.57
C ALA A 102 -2.21 -9.65 15.66
N GLY A 103 -2.41 -10.97 15.52
CA GLY A 103 -3.21 -11.78 16.43
C GLY A 103 -4.72 -11.60 16.27
N VAL A 104 -5.16 -10.91 15.21
CA VAL A 104 -6.59 -10.73 14.91
C VAL A 104 -7.11 -12.01 14.28
N THR A 105 -8.03 -12.68 14.97
CA THR A 105 -8.79 -13.83 14.48
C THR A 105 -10.23 -13.42 14.21
N GLN A 106 -10.97 -14.29 13.51
CA GLN A 106 -12.41 -14.09 13.34
C GLN A 106 -13.13 -13.98 14.70
N GLU A 107 -12.73 -14.79 15.68
CA GLU A 107 -13.30 -14.78 17.03
C GLU A 107 -12.94 -13.48 17.77
N SER A 108 -11.69 -13.02 17.70
CA SER A 108 -11.31 -11.77 18.37
C SER A 108 -12.00 -10.57 17.73
N ALA A 109 -12.13 -10.54 16.40
CA ALA A 109 -12.87 -9.49 15.69
C ALA A 109 -14.37 -9.51 16.06
N ALA A 110 -15.00 -10.69 16.13
CA ALA A 110 -16.39 -10.82 16.53
C ALA A 110 -16.67 -10.31 17.95
N ASN A 111 -15.68 -10.39 18.84
CA ASN A 111 -15.79 -9.96 20.24
C ASN A 111 -15.25 -8.54 20.50
N ASP A 112 -14.64 -7.87 19.51
CA ASP A 112 -14.12 -6.51 19.66
C ASP A 112 -15.27 -5.49 19.58
N ALA A 113 -15.62 -4.87 20.71
CA ALA A 113 -16.73 -3.94 20.81
C ALA A 113 -16.58 -2.70 19.93
N LEU A 114 -15.35 -2.21 19.74
CA LEU A 114 -15.09 -1.02 18.92
C LEU A 114 -15.29 -1.35 17.43
N TYR A 115 -14.82 -2.52 17.00
CA TYR A 115 -15.06 -3.03 15.65
C TYR A 115 -16.55 -3.27 15.38
N GLN A 116 -17.29 -3.88 16.31
CA GLN A 116 -18.73 -4.07 16.16
C GLN A 116 -19.49 -2.73 16.09
N GLY A 117 -19.08 -1.76 16.91
CA GLY A 117 -19.62 -0.39 16.88
C GLY A 117 -19.35 0.30 15.54
N CYS A 118 -18.12 0.20 15.02
CA CYS A 118 -17.76 0.70 13.70
C CYS A 118 -18.64 0.08 12.61
N ARG A 119 -18.78 -1.26 12.59
CA ARG A 119 -19.61 -1.95 11.60
C ARG A 119 -21.07 -1.54 11.66
N GLN A 120 -21.60 -1.31 12.86
CA GLN A 120 -22.96 -0.80 13.02
C GLN A 120 -23.10 0.62 12.45
N ALA A 121 -22.09 1.47 12.67
CA ALA A 121 -22.03 2.81 12.11
C ALA A 121 -21.93 2.78 10.57
N ALA A 122 -21.05 1.95 9.99
CA ALA A 122 -20.93 1.77 8.54
C ALA A 122 -22.25 1.34 7.87
N ASN A 123 -22.99 0.43 8.49
CA ASN A 123 -24.33 0.05 8.02
C ASN A 123 -25.36 1.19 8.08
N SER A 124 -25.18 2.13 9.02
CA SER A 124 -26.10 3.26 9.23
C SER A 124 -25.69 4.50 8.42
N CYS A 125 -24.41 4.58 8.05
CA CYS A 125 -23.73 5.70 7.40
C CYS A 125 -22.96 5.20 6.17
N SER A 126 -23.60 4.42 5.30
CA SER A 126 -22.94 3.70 4.20
C SER A 126 -22.27 4.59 3.16
N ASP A 127 -22.67 5.86 3.07
CA ASP A 127 -22.08 6.85 2.16
C ASP A 127 -20.81 7.49 2.74
N THR A 128 -20.45 7.16 3.99
CA THR A 128 -19.39 7.83 4.74
C THR A 128 -18.34 6.88 5.32
N LEU A 129 -18.75 5.66 5.69
CA LEU A 129 -17.86 4.69 6.30
C LEU A 129 -18.04 3.32 5.65
N SER A 130 -16.95 2.77 5.12
CA SER A 130 -16.92 1.43 4.55
C SER A 130 -16.70 0.36 5.63
N ASP A 131 -16.97 -0.89 5.29
CA ASP A 131 -16.60 -2.03 6.12
C ASP A 131 -15.09 -2.26 6.19
N ASP A 132 -14.34 -1.86 5.15
CA ASP A 132 -12.88 -1.90 5.13
C ASP A 132 -12.26 -0.92 6.14
N ASP A 133 -12.84 0.28 6.30
CA ASP A 133 -12.42 1.23 7.33
C ASP A 133 -12.55 0.64 8.73
N CYS A 134 -13.54 -0.23 8.95
CA CYS A 134 -13.68 -0.92 10.22
C CYS A 134 -12.59 -1.97 10.44
N VAL A 135 -12.02 -2.57 9.40
CA VAL A 135 -10.89 -3.50 9.58
C VAL A 135 -9.67 -2.76 10.17
N LEU A 136 -9.47 -1.47 9.81
CA LEU A 136 -8.40 -0.66 10.40
C LEU A 136 -8.48 -0.58 11.92
N VAL A 137 -9.68 -0.55 12.51
CA VAL A 137 -9.88 -0.55 13.96
C VAL A 137 -9.20 -1.74 14.65
N LEU A 138 -9.22 -2.92 14.02
CA LEU A 138 -8.66 -4.16 14.58
C LEU A 138 -7.12 -4.14 14.62
N ILE A 139 -6.51 -3.41 13.68
CA ILE A 139 -5.06 -3.30 13.52
C ILE A 139 -4.50 -1.94 13.91
N ALA A 140 -5.35 -1.03 14.38
CA ALA A 140 -4.97 0.30 14.82
C ALA A 140 -4.12 0.27 16.10
N THR A 141 -3.26 1.29 16.25
CA THR A 141 -2.56 1.61 17.49
C THR A 141 -3.56 1.96 18.59
N ASP A 142 -3.14 1.86 19.87
CA ASP A 142 -4.01 2.22 21.00
C ASP A 142 -4.49 3.68 20.94
N ALA A 143 -3.62 4.58 20.45
CA ALA A 143 -3.96 5.99 20.26
C ALA A 143 -5.04 6.17 19.18
N ALA A 144 -4.86 5.54 18.01
CA ALA A 144 -5.84 5.57 16.93
C ALA A 144 -7.17 4.92 17.35
N ARG A 145 -7.14 3.80 18.08
CA ARG A 145 -8.36 3.16 18.63
C ARG A 145 -9.13 4.10 19.56
N SER A 146 -8.43 4.84 20.41
CA SER A 146 -9.05 5.86 21.27
C SER A 146 -9.68 6.98 20.44
N GLY A 147 -9.05 7.36 19.32
CA GLY A 147 -9.59 8.30 18.33
C GLY A 147 -10.87 7.78 17.67
N PHE A 148 -10.87 6.54 17.18
CA PHE A 148 -12.05 5.88 16.63
C PHE A 148 -13.21 5.81 17.63
N GLU A 149 -12.94 5.48 18.89
CA GLU A 149 -13.96 5.48 19.95
C GLU A 149 -14.57 6.88 20.13
N ALA A 150 -13.75 7.93 20.12
CA ALA A 150 -14.23 9.31 20.18
C ALA A 150 -15.09 9.71 18.97
N CYS A 151 -14.71 9.26 17.77
CA CYS A 151 -15.46 9.52 16.55
C CYS A 151 -16.80 8.76 16.51
N LEU A 152 -16.87 7.52 17.02
CA LEU A 152 -18.12 6.77 17.05
C LEU A 152 -19.18 7.35 18.00
N MET A 153 -18.80 8.31 18.86
CA MET A 153 -19.75 9.06 19.71
C MET A 153 -20.41 10.25 19.00
N LYS A 154 -20.08 10.53 17.73
CA LYS A 154 -20.70 11.61 16.94
C LYS A 154 -22.18 11.31 16.67
N GLN A 155 -22.99 12.36 16.57
CA GLN A 155 -24.44 12.19 16.47
C GLN A 155 -24.93 12.04 15.03
N THR A 156 -24.14 12.49 14.05
CA THR A 156 -24.49 12.43 12.63
C THR A 156 -23.42 11.68 11.82
N CYS A 157 -23.81 11.14 10.67
CA CYS A 157 -22.89 10.48 9.74
C CYS A 157 -21.84 11.46 9.20
N GLU A 158 -22.22 12.70 8.90
CA GLU A 158 -21.29 13.74 8.44
C GLU A 158 -20.23 14.07 9.50
N GLU A 159 -20.63 14.25 10.76
CA GLU A 159 -19.70 14.48 11.86
C GLU A 159 -18.78 13.28 12.13
N LEU A 160 -19.30 12.06 11.95
CA LEU A 160 -18.52 10.83 12.06
C LEU A 160 -17.46 10.75 10.97
N GLY A 161 -17.84 10.95 9.70
CA GLY A 161 -16.91 10.92 8.57
C GLY A 161 -15.80 11.94 8.70
N ALA A 162 -16.16 13.20 8.92
CA ALA A 162 -15.18 14.27 9.11
C ALA A 162 -14.27 14.03 10.34
N CYS A 163 -14.74 13.29 11.35
CA CYS A 163 -13.91 12.91 12.49
C CYS A 163 -12.91 11.81 12.11
N ILE A 164 -13.34 10.77 11.39
CA ILE A 164 -12.49 9.65 10.97
C ILE A 164 -11.45 10.11 9.96
N GLU A 165 -11.82 10.97 9.01
CA GLU A 165 -10.89 11.58 8.04
C GLU A 165 -9.81 12.45 8.71
N ALA A 166 -10.06 12.91 9.93
CA ALA A 166 -9.15 13.77 10.69
C ALA A 166 -8.28 13.02 11.72
N LEU A 167 -8.40 11.68 11.80
CA LEU A 167 -7.54 10.84 12.63
C LEU A 167 -6.17 10.69 11.99
#